data_AF-S7VCP7-F1
#
_entry.id   AF-S7VCP7-F1
#
_cell.length_a   1.000
_cell.length_b   1.000
_cell.length_c   1.000
_cell.angle_alpha   90.00
_cell.angle_beta   90.00
_cell.angle_gamma   90.00
#
_symmetry.space_group_name_H-M   'P 1'
#
loop_
_entity.id
_entity.type
_entity.pdbx_description
1 polymer ?
#
loop_
_entity_poly.entity_id
_entity_poly.type
_entity_poly.pdbx_seq_one_letter_code
_entity_poly.pdbx_strand_id
1 'polypeptide(L)'
;MRKVGGTLFIITLLSIIIFLDWYVFQGIKAILPADYLTQGKIIYWTIAGAVAIWLGFTFYTIMQEGKISTASQQSLNLFLVILVTQLTVIVFLFGEDIVRGIGSVYGYATGATNEDGSLMASRRKFISQIAFAVAAIPMTGFIYGIIKGKYDFRTIKKHFILKTFQRPLTDLPSRRSQTFMLVVSPIMMR
;
A
#
# COMPACT_ATOMS: atom_id res chain seq x y z
N MET A 1 4.79 14.86 -26.32
CA MET A 1 4.38 15.22 -24.94
C MET A 1 5.63 15.24 -24.07
N ARG A 2 5.91 16.34 -23.35
CA ARG A 2 7.18 16.52 -22.62
C ARG A 2 7.27 15.47 -21.49
N LYS A 3 8.24 14.55 -21.58
CA LYS A 3 8.56 13.52 -20.54
C LYS A 3 8.89 14.12 -19.15
N VAL A 4 9.06 15.44 -19.07
CA VAL A 4 9.38 16.22 -17.86
C VAL A 4 8.39 15.97 -16.72
N GLY A 5 7.08 15.89 -17.01
CA GLY A 5 6.07 15.70 -15.96
C GLY A 5 6.26 14.39 -15.17
N GLY A 6 6.71 13.34 -15.85
CA GLY A 6 6.97 12.05 -15.22
C GLY A 6 8.16 12.01 -14.31
N THR A 7 9.26 12.61 -14.78
CA THR A 7 10.47 12.73 -13.97
C THR A 7 10.21 13.53 -12.70
N LEU A 8 9.45 14.64 -12.79
CA LEU A 8 9.06 15.43 -11.63
C LEU A 8 8.24 14.60 -10.64
N PHE A 9 7.26 13.85 -11.11
CA PHE A 9 6.46 12.96 -10.26
C PHE A 9 7.33 11.95 -9.51
N ILE A 10 8.27 11.29 -10.19
CA ILE A 10 9.16 10.30 -9.56
C ILE A 10 10.04 10.96 -8.51
N ILE A 11 10.63 12.13 -8.80
CA ILE A 11 11.46 12.86 -7.85
C ILE A 11 10.65 13.21 -6.60
N THR A 12 9.46 13.80 -6.76
CA THR A 12 8.58 14.15 -5.64
C THR A 12 8.20 12.92 -4.82
N LEU A 13 7.83 11.82 -5.46
CA LEU A 13 7.49 10.57 -4.78
C LEU A 13 8.67 10.03 -3.96
N LEU A 14 9.86 9.96 -4.55
CA LEU A 14 11.05 9.47 -3.87
C LEU A 14 11.46 10.38 -2.70
N SER A 15 11.34 11.71 -2.85
CA SER A 15 11.56 12.65 -1.74
C SER A 15 10.63 12.38 -0.56
N ILE A 16 9.34 12.13 -0.83
CA ILE A 16 8.37 11.78 0.22
C ILE A 16 8.74 10.45 0.88
N ILE A 17 9.08 9.41 0.12
CA ILE A 17 9.45 8.11 0.67
C ILE A 17 10.69 8.20 1.56
N ILE A 18 11.73 8.89 1.10
CA ILE A 18 12.97 9.10 1.87
C ILE A 18 12.67 9.85 3.18
N PHE A 19 11.76 10.83 3.14
CA PHE A 19 11.34 11.55 4.35
C PHE A 19 10.58 10.63 5.33
N LEU A 20 9.67 9.79 4.83
CA LEU A 20 8.98 8.78 5.63
C LEU A 20 9.98 7.79 6.25
N ASP A 21 10.92 7.27 5.47
CA ASP A 21 11.98 6.37 5.93
C ASP A 21 12.84 7.01 7.01
N TRP A 22 13.18 8.29 6.86
CA TRP A 22 13.91 9.04 7.87
C TRP A 22 13.13 9.12 9.19
N TYR A 23 11.83 9.36 9.14
CA TYR A 23 10.99 9.43 10.34
C TYR A 23 10.84 8.06 11.01
N VAL A 24 10.61 7.00 10.24
CA VAL A 24 10.55 5.62 10.76
C VAL A 24 11.88 5.22 11.41
N PHE A 25 13.02 5.64 10.83
CA PHE A 25 14.34 5.38 11.40
C PHE A 25 14.52 5.99 12.80
N GLN A 26 13.88 7.13 13.10
CA GLN A 26 13.91 7.71 14.45
C GLN A 26 13.25 6.82 15.50
N GLY A 27 12.19 6.09 15.11
CA GLY A 27 11.56 5.06 15.94
C GLY A 27 12.45 3.83 16.08
N ILE A 28 13.09 3.37 15.01
CA ILE A 28 14.01 2.22 15.07
C ILE A 28 15.20 2.51 16.01
N LYS A 29 15.77 3.71 15.92
CA LYS A 29 16.86 4.18 16.80
C LYS A 29 16.45 4.17 18.29
N ALA A 30 15.17 4.34 18.60
CA ALA A 30 14.67 4.28 19.98
C ALA A 30 14.66 2.85 20.55
N ILE A 31 14.59 1.83 19.69
CA ILE A 31 14.49 0.42 20.07
C ILE A 31 15.87 -0.24 20.06
N LEU A 32 16.72 0.13 19.10
CA LEU A 32 18.05 -0.46 18.92
C LEU A 32 18.98 -0.15 20.12
N PRO A 33 19.70 -1.16 20.64
CA PRO A 33 20.78 -0.94 21.60
C PRO A 33 21.91 -0.10 21.00
N ALA A 34 22.62 0.65 21.84
CA ALA A 34 23.71 1.54 21.42
C ALA A 34 24.80 0.79 20.63
N ASP A 35 25.16 -0.43 21.06
CA ASP A 35 26.21 -1.25 20.45
C ASP A 35 25.90 -1.65 18.99
N TYR A 36 24.61 -1.86 18.69
CA TYR A 36 24.15 -2.25 17.35
C TYR A 36 23.66 -1.08 16.50
N LEU A 37 23.66 0.14 17.04
CA LEU A 37 23.06 1.28 16.37
C LEU A 37 23.78 1.62 15.06
N THR A 38 25.11 1.57 15.05
CA THR A 38 25.92 1.87 13.85
C THR A 38 25.68 0.84 12.74
N GLN A 39 25.71 -0.45 13.08
CA GLN A 39 25.46 -1.53 12.12
C GLN A 39 24.01 -1.52 11.63
N GLY A 40 23.05 -1.37 12.55
CA GLY A 40 21.62 -1.28 12.23
C GLY A 40 21.28 -0.09 11.34
N LYS A 41 21.93 1.07 11.55
CA LYS A 41 21.80 2.24 10.68
C LYS A 41 22.23 1.92 9.25
N ILE A 42 23.40 1.30 9.08
CA ILE A 42 23.92 0.97 7.74
C ILE A 42 22.95 0.02 7.04
N ILE A 43 22.57 -1.07 7.71
CA ILE A 43 21.65 -2.08 7.16
C ILE A 43 20.32 -1.43 6.75
N TYR A 44 19.73 -0.62 7.63
CA TYR A 44 18.46 0.05 7.36
C TYR A 44 18.54 0.95 6.12
N TRP A 45 19.54 1.84 6.06
CA TRP A 45 19.66 2.78 4.94
C TRP A 45 20.04 2.08 3.62
N THR A 46 20.78 0.97 3.68
CA THR A 46 21.03 0.13 2.50
C THR A 46 19.73 -0.48 1.97
N ILE A 47 18.89 -1.04 2.84
CA ILE A 47 17.60 -1.63 2.44
C ILE A 47 16.65 -0.54 1.93
N ALA A 48 16.51 0.57 2.65
CA ALA A 48 15.66 1.69 2.25
C ALA A 48 16.11 2.27 0.90
N GLY A 49 17.42 2.46 0.70
CA GLY A 49 17.98 2.90 -0.59
C GLY A 49 17.70 1.92 -1.73
N ALA A 50 17.84 0.62 -1.50
CA ALA A 50 17.52 -0.40 -2.49
C ALA A 50 16.03 -0.38 -2.88
N VAL A 51 15.13 -0.26 -1.89
CA VAL A 51 13.68 -0.14 -2.12
C VAL A 51 13.36 1.12 -2.90
N ALA A 52 13.95 2.27 -2.54
CA ALA A 52 13.74 3.54 -3.24
C ALA A 52 14.18 3.48 -4.71
N ILE A 53 15.37 2.91 -4.98
CA ILE A 53 15.86 2.72 -6.37
C ILE A 53 14.92 1.80 -7.15
N TRP A 54 14.50 0.69 -6.56
CA TRP A 54 13.60 -0.27 -7.19
C TRP A 54 12.21 0.32 -7.49
N LEU A 55 11.68 1.17 -6.59
CA LEU A 55 10.43 1.92 -6.84
C LEU A 55 10.61 2.96 -7.94
N GLY A 56 11.70 3.72 -7.91
CA GLY A 56 12.04 4.69 -8.96
C GLY A 56 12.07 4.03 -10.34
N PHE A 57 12.72 2.86 -10.44
CA PHE A 57 12.74 2.07 -11.66
C PHE A 57 11.33 1.58 -12.06
N THR A 58 10.55 1.07 -11.10
CA THR A 58 9.17 0.60 -11.35
C THR A 58 8.30 1.71 -11.95
N PHE A 59 8.28 2.90 -11.36
CA PHE A 59 7.50 4.03 -11.86
C PHE A 59 8.02 4.57 -13.19
N TYR A 60 9.35 4.58 -13.39
CA TYR A 60 9.95 4.92 -14.67
C TYR A 60 9.48 3.97 -15.79
N THR A 61 9.47 2.66 -15.55
CA THR A 61 8.97 1.66 -16.50
C THR A 61 7.49 1.85 -16.82
N ILE A 62 6.63 2.02 -15.80
CA ILE A 62 5.19 2.27 -16.00
C ILE A 62 4.98 3.51 -16.89
N MET A 63 5.74 4.57 -16.65
CA MET A 63 5.60 5.81 -17.40
C MET A 63 6.11 5.72 -18.84
N GLN A 64 7.13 4.90 -19.10
CA GLN A 64 7.61 4.64 -20.45
C GLN A 64 6.68 3.74 -21.24
N GLU A 65 6.16 2.67 -20.63
CA GLU A 65 5.30 1.70 -21.30
C GLU A 65 3.85 2.19 -21.44
N GLY A 66 3.43 3.17 -20.62
CA GLY A 66 2.07 3.69 -20.61
C GLY A 66 1.01 2.68 -20.12
N LYS A 67 1.46 1.55 -19.56
CA LYS A 67 0.63 0.47 -19.04
C LYS A 67 1.26 -0.14 -17.80
N ILE A 68 0.44 -0.75 -16.95
CA ILE A 68 0.91 -1.48 -15.78
C ILE A 68 1.09 -2.95 -16.19
N SER A 69 2.34 -3.40 -16.28
CA SER A 69 2.66 -4.81 -16.50
C SER A 69 2.37 -5.65 -15.25
N THR A 70 2.33 -6.98 -15.37
CA THR A 70 2.18 -7.88 -14.21
C THR A 70 3.31 -7.70 -13.20
N ALA A 71 4.55 -7.48 -13.66
CA ALA A 71 5.69 -7.21 -12.79
C ALA A 71 5.52 -5.87 -12.05
N SER A 72 5.14 -4.81 -12.76
CA SER A 72 4.85 -3.50 -12.17
C SER A 72 3.69 -3.57 -11.16
N GLN A 73 2.68 -4.38 -11.42
CA GLN A 73 1.57 -4.61 -10.49
C GLN A 73 2.04 -5.29 -9.20
N GLN A 74 2.90 -6.30 -9.29
CA GLN A 74 3.51 -6.93 -8.11
C GLN A 74 4.35 -5.92 -7.32
N SER A 75 5.13 -5.08 -8.02
CA SER A 75 5.91 -4.03 -7.38
C SER A 75 5.02 -3.02 -6.64
N LEU A 76 3.93 -2.59 -7.26
CA LEU A 76 2.96 -1.68 -6.64
C LEU A 76 2.26 -2.30 -5.42
N ASN A 77 1.97 -3.60 -5.46
CA ASN A 77 1.40 -4.30 -4.30
C ASN A 77 2.36 -4.29 -3.11
N LEU A 78 3.65 -4.59 -3.35
CA LEU A 78 4.66 -4.56 -2.29
C LEU A 78 4.91 -3.13 -1.80
N PHE A 79 4.93 -2.16 -2.70
CA PHE A 79 4.99 -0.73 -2.36
C PHE A 79 3.86 -0.34 -1.40
N LEU A 80 2.62 -0.75 -1.69
CA LEU A 80 1.47 -0.48 -0.83
C LEU A 80 1.61 -1.10 0.56
N VAL A 81 2.12 -2.34 0.64
CA VAL A 81 2.37 -3.00 1.94
C VAL A 81 3.37 -2.19 2.77
N ILE A 82 4.50 -1.79 2.16
CA ILE A 82 5.54 -1.02 2.83
C ILE A 82 5.00 0.34 3.27
N LEU A 83 4.32 1.06 2.36
CA LEU A 83 3.78 2.39 2.62
C LEU A 83 2.78 2.37 3.79
N VAL A 84 1.82 1.43 3.79
CA VAL A 84 0.82 1.34 4.86
C VAL A 84 1.48 0.97 6.19
N THR A 85 2.47 0.09 6.17
CA THR A 85 3.22 -0.28 7.37
C THR A 85 3.97 0.92 7.95
N GLN A 86 4.69 1.66 7.10
CA GLN A 86 5.40 2.88 7.49
C GLN A 86 4.45 3.94 8.04
N LEU A 87 3.34 4.22 7.35
CA LEU A 87 2.33 5.19 7.81
C LEU A 87 1.77 4.81 9.18
N THR A 88 1.52 3.51 9.41
CA THR A 88 1.05 3.04 10.72
C THR A 88 2.07 3.35 11.80
N VAL A 89 3.36 3.02 11.59
CA VAL A 89 4.44 3.35 12.54
C VAL A 89 4.50 4.85 12.80
N ILE A 90 4.46 5.67 11.74
CA ILE A 90 4.55 7.13 11.82
C ILE A 90 3.45 7.71 12.70
N VAL A 91 2.20 7.23 12.59
CA VAL A 91 1.08 7.73 13.40
C VAL A 91 1.35 7.54 14.90
N PHE A 92 1.88 6.39 15.31
CA PHE A 92 2.20 6.14 16.72
C PHE A 92 3.38 6.96 17.21
N LEU A 93 4.46 7.06 16.41
CA LEU A 93 5.61 7.90 16.74
C LEU A 93 5.25 9.38 16.83
N PHE A 94 4.35 9.84 15.96
CA PHE A 94 3.84 11.22 16.01
C PHE A 94 3.03 11.49 17.27
N GLY A 95 2.24 10.50 17.73
CA GLY A 95 1.58 10.56 19.03
C GLY A 95 2.54 10.73 20.20
N GLU A 96 3.67 9.99 20.20
CA GLU A 96 4.74 10.16 21.19
C GLU A 96 5.32 11.59 21.16
N ASP A 97 5.62 12.10 19.96
CA ASP A 97 6.20 13.43 19.77
C ASP A 97 5.28 14.55 20.28
N ILE A 98 3.96 14.42 20.11
CA ILE A 98 2.98 15.38 20.65
C ILE A 98 3.03 15.40 22.18
N VAL A 99 2.97 14.22 22.83
CA VAL A 99 2.99 14.12 24.30
C VAL A 99 4.27 14.74 24.85
N ARG A 100 5.41 14.49 24.18
CA ARG A 100 6.69 15.11 24.53
C ARG A 100 6.65 16.62 24.37
N GLY A 101 6.14 17.14 23.25
CA GLY A 101 6.04 18.57 23.00
C GLY A 101 5.24 19.30 24.09
N ILE A 102 4.10 18.74 24.49
CA ILE A 102 3.27 19.29 25.57
C ILE A 102 4.02 19.27 26.91
N GLY A 103 4.68 18.15 27.26
CA GLY A 103 5.46 18.04 28.48
C GLY A 103 6.64 19.02 28.56
N SER A 104 7.32 19.25 27.42
CA SER A 104 8.40 20.24 27.33
C SER A 104 7.91 21.67 27.52
N VAL A 105 6.75 22.03 26.95
CA VAL A 105 6.16 23.37 27.13
C VAL A 105 5.72 23.58 28.58
N TYR A 106 5.10 22.57 29.20
CA TYR A 106 4.67 22.65 30.60
C TYR A 106 5.86 22.80 31.56
N GLY A 107 6.95 22.04 31.35
CA GLY A 107 8.17 22.14 32.15
C GLY A 107 8.85 23.51 32.01
N TYR A 108 8.89 24.05 30.79
CA TYR A 108 9.42 25.41 30.56
C TYR A 108 8.57 26.48 31.26
N ALA A 109 7.24 26.35 31.25
CA ALA A 109 6.33 27.31 31.86
C ALA A 109 6.31 27.28 33.40
N THR A 110 6.54 26.11 34.00
CA THR A 110 6.46 25.91 35.46
C THR A 110 7.81 25.91 36.17
N GLY A 111 8.92 25.95 35.42
CA GLY A 111 10.27 25.84 35.97
C GLY A 111 10.60 24.46 36.54
N ALA A 112 9.70 23.48 36.38
CA ALA A 112 9.93 22.11 36.78
C ALA A 112 10.89 21.44 35.79
N THR A 113 12.10 21.12 36.26
CA THR A 113 12.96 20.16 35.58
C THR A 113 12.28 18.80 35.68
N ASN A 114 11.86 18.23 34.55
CA ASN A 114 11.36 16.87 34.50
C ASN A 114 12.54 15.91 34.76
N GLU A 115 12.84 15.69 36.03
CA GLU A 115 13.86 14.79 36.54
C GLU A 115 13.38 13.34 36.40
N ASP A 116 13.81 12.68 35.32
CA ASP A 116 14.33 11.31 35.29
C ASP A 116 14.54 10.88 33.83
N GLY A 117 15.71 11.20 33.28
CA GLY A 117 16.08 10.84 31.89
C GLY A 117 15.99 9.34 31.61
N SER A 118 16.15 8.51 32.64
CA SER A 118 15.99 7.05 32.58
C SER A 118 14.53 6.62 32.34
N LEU A 119 13.58 7.22 33.08
CA LEU A 119 12.15 6.94 32.91
C LEU A 119 11.64 7.42 31.54
N MET A 120 12.12 8.57 31.06
CA MET A 120 11.77 9.09 29.73
C MET A 120 12.30 8.19 28.60
N ALA A 121 13.53 7.69 28.70
CA ALA A 121 14.11 6.78 27.71
C ALA A 121 13.35 5.44 27.65
N SER A 122 12.95 4.90 28.81
CA SER A 122 12.16 3.67 28.90
C SER A 122 10.79 3.79 28.22
N ARG A 123 10.06 4.90 28.47
CA ARG A 123 8.75 5.17 27.84
C ARG A 123 8.85 5.25 26.31
N ARG A 124 9.85 5.95 25.79
CA ARG A 124 10.10 6.08 24.34
C ARG A 124 10.36 4.72 23.68
N LYS A 125 11.18 3.88 24.32
CA LYS A 125 11.44 2.53 23.83
C LYS A 125 10.16 1.68 23.80
N PHE A 126 9.35 1.76 24.85
CA PHE A 126 8.08 1.03 24.95
C PHE A 126 7.07 1.43 23.87
N ILE A 127 6.86 2.75 23.66
CA ILE A 127 5.93 3.26 22.65
C ILE A 127 6.41 2.90 21.25
N SER A 128 7.70 3.06 20.96
CA SER A 128 8.27 2.63 19.69
C SER A 128 8.06 1.13 19.45
N GLN A 129 8.30 0.27 20.45
CA GLN A 129 8.04 -1.17 20.32
C GLN A 129 6.56 -1.49 20.00
N ILE A 130 5.62 -0.82 20.67
CA ILE A 130 4.19 -0.97 20.37
C ILE A 130 3.88 -0.50 18.95
N ALA A 131 4.46 0.62 18.49
CA ALA A 131 4.26 1.13 17.15
C ALA A 131 4.60 0.09 16.08
N PHE A 132 5.75 -0.57 16.20
CA PHE A 132 6.15 -1.63 15.26
C PHE A 132 5.30 -2.90 15.41
N ALA A 133 4.90 -3.27 16.63
CA ALA A 133 4.03 -4.41 16.86
C ALA A 133 2.64 -4.21 16.23
N VAL A 134 2.05 -3.02 16.39
CA VAL A 134 0.77 -2.68 15.78
C VAL A 134 0.89 -2.56 14.26
N ALA A 135 1.99 -2.00 13.75
CA ALA A 135 2.23 -1.91 12.31
C ALA A 135 2.38 -3.29 11.63
N ALA A 136 2.74 -4.34 12.37
CA ALA A 136 2.74 -5.70 11.85
C ALA A 136 1.33 -6.17 11.45
N ILE A 137 0.27 -5.67 12.08
CA ILE A 137 -1.13 -6.03 11.78
C ILE A 137 -1.51 -5.66 10.33
N PRO A 138 -1.46 -4.39 9.91
CA PRO A 138 -1.75 -4.05 8.52
C PRO A 138 -0.71 -4.64 7.57
N MET A 139 0.57 -4.75 7.94
CA MET A 139 1.57 -5.41 7.11
C MET A 139 1.16 -6.85 6.75
N THR A 140 0.85 -7.67 7.77
CA THR A 140 0.40 -9.05 7.57
C THR A 140 -0.97 -9.12 6.90
N GLY A 141 -1.89 -8.21 7.22
CA GLY A 141 -3.20 -8.12 6.59
C GLY A 141 -3.11 -7.88 5.07
N PHE A 142 -2.25 -6.95 4.65
CA PHE A 142 -1.99 -6.70 3.24
C PHE A 142 -1.31 -7.88 2.55
N ILE A 143 -0.29 -8.49 3.18
CA ILE A 143 0.37 -9.69 2.64
C ILE A 143 -0.66 -10.82 2.43
N TYR A 144 -1.50 -11.08 3.43
CA TYR A 144 -2.58 -12.07 3.33
C TYR A 144 -3.59 -11.74 2.22
N GLY A 145 -3.98 -10.47 2.11
CA GLY A 145 -4.87 -9.98 1.04
C GLY A 145 -4.27 -10.17 -0.36
N ILE A 146 -2.96 -9.94 -0.53
CA ILE A 146 -2.27 -10.14 -1.80
C ILE A 146 -2.19 -11.63 -2.16
N ILE A 147 -1.83 -12.48 -1.19
CA ILE A 147 -1.63 -13.92 -1.45
C ILE A 147 -2.96 -14.63 -1.68
N LYS A 148 -3.97 -14.40 -0.84
CA LYS A 148 -5.23 -15.15 -0.83
C LYS A 148 -6.43 -14.35 -1.32
N GLY A 149 -6.49 -13.05 -0.99
CA GLY A 149 -7.61 -12.18 -1.34
C GLY A 149 -7.80 -12.00 -2.85
N LYS A 150 -6.73 -12.09 -3.65
CA LYS A 150 -6.81 -12.07 -5.12
C LYS A 150 -7.63 -13.24 -5.69
N TYR A 151 -7.72 -14.38 -5.01
CA TYR A 151 -8.31 -15.60 -5.56
C TYR A 151 -9.66 -15.98 -4.94
N ASP A 152 -10.10 -15.32 -3.85
CA ASP A 152 -11.43 -15.53 -3.23
C ASP A 152 -12.51 -14.69 -3.92
N PHE A 153 -12.63 -14.84 -5.25
CA PHE A 153 -13.71 -14.21 -6.00
C PHE A 153 -15.00 -15.00 -5.77
N ARG A 154 -15.81 -14.54 -4.80
CA ARG A 154 -17.18 -15.04 -4.64
C ARG A 154 -18.03 -14.53 -5.80
N THR A 155 -18.31 -15.40 -6.77
CA THR A 155 -19.18 -15.06 -7.90
C THR A 155 -20.60 -14.81 -7.39
N ILE A 156 -21.03 -13.55 -7.35
CA ILE A 156 -22.42 -13.20 -7.08
C ILE A 156 -23.23 -13.63 -8.30
N LYS A 157 -23.94 -14.76 -8.22
CA LYS A 157 -24.87 -15.20 -9.26
C LYS A 157 -26.05 -14.22 -9.30
N LYS A 158 -26.03 -13.28 -10.25
CA LYS A 158 -27.14 -12.39 -10.54
C LYS A 158 -28.07 -13.12 -11.53
N HIS A 159 -29.27 -13.50 -11.07
CA HIS A 159 -30.31 -14.01 -11.97
C HIS A 159 -31.01 -12.81 -12.60
N PHE A 160 -30.66 -12.46 -13.84
CA PHE A 160 -31.39 -11.45 -14.61
C PHE A 160 -32.49 -12.14 -15.41
N ILE A 161 -33.75 -11.90 -15.05
CA ILE A 161 -34.90 -12.30 -15.86
C ILE A 161 -34.93 -11.35 -17.05
N LEU A 162 -34.53 -11.85 -18.23
CA LEU A 162 -34.60 -11.10 -19.48
C LEU A 162 -36.08 -10.86 -19.82
N LYS A 163 -36.59 -9.67 -19.47
CA LYS A 163 -37.97 -9.23 -19.78
C LYS A 163 -38.28 -9.29 -21.29
N THR A 164 -37.24 -9.29 -22.13
CA THR A 164 -37.35 -9.38 -23.60
C THR A 164 -37.93 -10.70 -24.09
N PHE A 165 -37.79 -11.81 -23.35
CA PHE A 165 -38.34 -13.11 -23.76
C PHE A 165 -39.81 -13.32 -23.36
N GLN A 166 -40.38 -12.40 -22.57
CA GLN A 166 -41.82 -12.38 -22.26
C GLN A 166 -42.65 -11.59 -23.27
N ARG A 167 -42.08 -11.17 -24.40
CA ARG A 167 -42.89 -10.63 -25.49
C ARG A 167 -43.68 -11.79 -26.12
N PRO A 168 -45.02 -11.76 -26.09
CA PRO A 168 -45.80 -12.79 -26.76
C PRO A 168 -45.44 -12.79 -28.25
N LEU A 169 -45.33 -13.98 -28.85
CA LEU A 169 -45.06 -14.17 -30.28
C LEU A 169 -46.16 -13.59 -31.19
N THR A 170 -47.16 -12.91 -30.62
CA THR A 170 -48.24 -12.19 -31.32
C THR A 170 -47.75 -10.96 -32.08
N ASP A 171 -46.55 -10.44 -31.77
CA ASP A 171 -45.98 -9.25 -32.44
C ASP A 171 -44.98 -9.60 -33.55
N LEU A 172 -44.83 -10.88 -33.91
CA LEU A 172 -44.03 -11.24 -35.08
C LEU A 172 -44.83 -10.91 -36.35
N PRO A 173 -44.37 -10.00 -37.23
CA PRO A 173 -45.03 -9.79 -38.50
C PRO A 173 -45.03 -11.12 -39.26
N SER A 174 -46.20 -11.52 -39.76
CA SER A 174 -46.42 -12.78 -40.49
C SER A 174 -45.71 -12.75 -41.85
N ARG A 175 -44.38 -12.74 -41.86
CA ARG A 175 -43.61 -12.73 -43.10
C ARG A 175 -43.38 -14.16 -43.56
N ARG A 176 -44.46 -14.73 -44.10
CA ARG A 176 -44.39 -15.86 -45.02
C ARG A 176 -43.61 -15.38 -46.25
N SER A 177 -42.60 -16.15 -46.66
CA SER A 177 -41.64 -15.90 -47.74
C SER A 177 -40.56 -14.84 -47.45
N GLN A 178 -39.37 -15.31 -47.06
CA GLN A 178 -38.24 -15.38 -47.99
C GLN A 178 -37.12 -16.18 -47.34
N THR A 179 -36.70 -17.20 -48.09
CA THR A 179 -35.57 -18.08 -47.89
C THR A 179 -34.30 -17.28 -47.57
N PHE A 180 -33.67 -17.53 -46.43
CA PHE A 180 -32.20 -17.53 -46.34
C PHE A 180 -31.76 -18.60 -45.35
N MET A 181 -31.69 -19.81 -45.91
CA MET A 181 -30.71 -20.85 -45.61
C MET A 181 -29.41 -20.24 -45.07
N LEU A 182 -28.96 -20.63 -43.86
CA LEU A 182 -27.58 -21.04 -43.62
C LEU A 182 -27.46 -21.85 -42.31
N VAL A 183 -27.41 -23.17 -42.52
CA VAL A 183 -26.50 -24.13 -41.89
C VAL A 183 -26.56 -24.27 -40.37
N VAL A 184 -27.39 -25.22 -39.94
CA VAL A 184 -27.10 -26.05 -38.77
C VAL A 184 -26.08 -27.10 -39.21
N SER A 185 -24.89 -27.12 -38.59
CA SER A 185 -24.06 -28.32 -38.55
C SER A 185 -23.85 -28.72 -37.09
N PRO A 186 -24.16 -29.97 -36.70
CA PRO A 186 -23.90 -30.47 -35.36
C PRO A 186 -22.46 -30.99 -35.31
N ILE A 187 -21.66 -30.50 -34.37
CA ILE A 187 -20.42 -31.20 -34.00
C ILE A 187 -20.62 -31.83 -32.63
N MET A 188 -20.61 -33.15 -32.69
CA MET A 188 -20.72 -34.12 -31.63
C MET A 188 -19.67 -33.97 -30.53
N MET A 189 -20.08 -34.44 -29.35
CA MET A 189 -19.30 -35.22 -28.39
C MET A 189 -17.89 -35.67 -28.85
N ARG A 190 -16.87 -35.26 -28.10
CA ARG A 190 -15.97 -36.16 -27.36
C ARG A 190 -15.36 -35.41 -26.17
#